data_AF-A0A5H2Z1X4-F1
#
_entry.id   AF-A0A5H2Z1X4-F1
#
_cell.length_a   1.000
_cell.length_b   1.000
_cell.length_c   1.000
_cell.angle_alpha   90.00
_cell.angle_beta   90.00
_cell.angle_gamma   90.00
#
_symmetry.space_group_name_H-M   'P 1'
#
loop_
_entity.id
_entity.type
_entity.pdbx_description
1 polymer ?
#
loop_
_entity_poly.entity_id
_entity_poly.type
_entity_poly.pdbx_seq_one_letter_code
_entity_poly.pdbx_strand_id
1 'polypeptide(L)'
;MVPAPASQAPPRAACPELHLPPPLPGIVAAVGEDELRWLCLRLAEALQAGPLAAVWQLEVDEFSDLAGELAELVVHGLAGRQRQRAVIAWVRLWGRHGPLELDEGQRQSWLGLWSGQLQRVPLPAYLARPLVRWMEALTAQWVQPGAATVLAFPRASPG
;
A
#
# COMPACT_ATOMS: atom_id res chain seq x y z
N MET A 1 -0.14 -46.86 21.74
CA MET A 1 -0.04 -45.90 20.62
C MET A 1 -0.40 -44.53 21.13
N VAL A 2 0.55 -43.59 21.15
CA VAL A 2 0.29 -42.18 21.50
C VAL A 2 0.01 -41.43 20.18
N PRO A 3 -1.10 -40.69 20.03
CA PRO A 3 -1.35 -39.93 18.82
C PRO A 3 -0.32 -38.79 18.72
N ALA A 4 0.25 -38.61 17.54
CA ALA A 4 1.14 -37.48 17.26
C ALA A 4 0.39 -36.16 17.49
N PRO A 5 1.02 -35.14 18.11
CA PRO A 5 0.40 -33.84 18.27
C PRO A 5 0.09 -33.27 16.88
N ALA A 6 -1.17 -32.90 16.67
CA ALA A 6 -1.59 -32.18 15.47
C ALA A 6 -0.68 -30.95 15.32
N SER A 7 0.02 -30.85 14.18
CA SER A 7 0.75 -29.64 13.82
C SER A 7 -0.25 -28.49 13.77
N GLN A 8 -0.31 -27.70 14.84
CA GLN A 8 -1.03 -26.44 14.82
C GLN A 8 -0.25 -25.52 13.87
N ALA A 9 -0.89 -25.15 12.77
CA ALA A 9 -0.40 -24.04 11.95
C ALA A 9 -0.19 -22.83 12.88
N PRO A 10 0.91 -22.07 12.71
CA PRO A 10 1.14 -20.89 13.54
C PRO A 10 -0.09 -19.96 13.45
N PRO A 11 -0.47 -19.29 14.56
CA PRO A 11 -1.60 -18.38 14.55
C PRO A 11 -1.36 -17.31 13.48
N ARG A 12 -2.32 -17.16 12.55
CA ARG A 12 -2.31 -16.04 11.60
C ARG A 12 -2.20 -14.75 12.42
N ALA A 13 -1.21 -13.91 12.10
CA ALA A 13 -1.03 -12.62 12.75
C ALA A 13 -2.34 -11.82 12.67
N ALA A 14 -2.75 -11.23 13.80
CA ALA A 14 -3.94 -10.39 13.84
C ALA A 14 -3.75 -9.17 12.92
N CYS A 15 -4.81 -8.78 12.21
CA CYS A 15 -4.79 -7.57 11.39
C CYS A 15 -4.45 -6.35 12.28
N PRO A 16 -3.44 -5.54 11.93
CA PRO A 16 -3.09 -4.36 12.70
C PRO A 16 -4.25 -3.37 12.74
N GLU A 17 -4.31 -2.56 13.79
CA GLU A 17 -5.21 -1.41 13.80
C GLU A 17 -4.79 -0.40 12.71
N LEU A 18 -5.76 0.06 11.93
CA LEU A 18 -5.53 1.09 10.91
C LEU A 18 -5.47 2.49 11.54
N HIS A 19 -4.29 3.10 11.52
CA HIS A 19 -4.10 4.49 11.87
C HIS A 19 -4.11 5.37 10.62
N LEU A 20 -5.31 5.70 10.11
CA LEU A 20 -5.43 6.62 8.98
C LEU A 20 -4.73 7.97 9.26
N PRO A 21 -3.87 8.46 8.35
CA PRO A 21 -3.33 9.81 8.46
C PRO A 21 -4.45 10.86 8.41
N PRO A 22 -4.20 12.10 8.89
CA PRO A 22 -5.18 13.18 8.83
C PRO A 22 -5.74 13.35 7.41
N PRO A 23 -7.06 13.50 7.25
CA PRO A 23 -7.66 13.66 5.94
C PRO A 23 -7.21 14.96 5.26
N LEU A 24 -7.43 15.06 3.96
CA LEU A 24 -7.26 16.26 3.15
C LEU A 24 -8.66 16.78 2.74
N PRO A 25 -9.29 17.67 3.53
CA PRO A 25 -10.61 18.20 3.23
C PRO A 25 -10.66 18.83 1.83
N GLY A 26 -11.73 18.54 1.09
CA GLY A 26 -11.92 19.07 -0.26
C GLY A 26 -11.10 18.37 -1.35
N ILE A 27 -10.27 17.36 -1.03
CA ILE A 27 -9.47 16.63 -2.03
C ILE A 27 -10.32 16.04 -3.16
N VAL A 28 -11.46 15.45 -2.82
CA VAL A 28 -12.38 14.88 -3.81
C VAL A 28 -12.98 15.96 -4.71
N ALA A 29 -13.27 17.14 -4.16
CA ALA A 29 -13.78 18.25 -4.95
C ALA A 29 -12.70 18.87 -5.86
N ALA A 30 -11.44 18.84 -5.42
CA ALA A 30 -10.31 19.43 -6.14
C ALA A 30 -9.70 18.51 -7.21
N VAL A 31 -9.72 17.20 -6.99
CA VAL A 31 -9.09 16.20 -7.87
C VAL A 31 -10.12 15.37 -8.62
N GLY A 32 -11.29 15.12 -8.02
CA GLY A 32 -12.27 14.14 -8.50
C GLY A 32 -12.09 12.78 -7.84
N GLU A 33 -13.21 12.09 -7.56
CA GLU A 33 -13.14 10.73 -7.01
C GLU A 33 -12.60 9.74 -8.04
N ASP A 34 -13.00 9.87 -9.30
CA ASP A 34 -12.60 8.98 -10.39
C ASP A 34 -11.10 9.08 -10.66
N GLU A 35 -10.53 10.27 -10.61
CA GLU A 35 -9.09 10.51 -10.74
C GLU A 35 -8.30 9.91 -9.57
N LEU A 36 -8.82 9.98 -8.34
CA LEU A 36 -8.19 9.34 -7.18
C LEU A 36 -8.25 7.80 -7.28
N ARG A 37 -9.38 7.25 -7.76
CA ARG A 37 -9.52 5.81 -8.03
C ARG A 37 -8.57 5.39 -9.16
N TRP A 38 -8.47 6.18 -10.22
CA TRP A 38 -7.54 5.96 -11.32
C TRP A 38 -6.08 5.96 -10.85
N LEU A 39 -5.68 6.90 -9.97
CA LEU A 39 -4.36 6.91 -9.37
C LEU A 39 -4.04 5.61 -8.62
N CYS A 40 -5.01 5.06 -7.89
CA CYS A 40 -4.83 3.80 -7.16
C CYS A 40 -4.70 2.61 -8.10
N LEU A 41 -5.49 2.56 -9.18
CA LEU A 41 -5.35 1.56 -10.24
C LEU A 41 -3.96 1.63 -10.88
N ARG A 42 -3.51 2.83 -11.28
CA ARG A 42 -2.18 3.03 -11.89
C ARG A 42 -1.04 2.68 -10.94
N LEU A 43 -1.21 2.93 -9.65
CA LEU A 43 -0.26 2.50 -8.63
C LEU A 43 -0.20 0.97 -8.56
N ALA A 44 -1.35 0.29 -8.50
CA ALA A 44 -1.41 -1.17 -8.50
C ALA A 44 -0.71 -1.76 -9.74
N GLU A 45 -1.00 -1.23 -10.95
CA GLU A 45 -0.33 -1.66 -12.19
C GLU A 45 1.19 -1.49 -12.10
N ALA A 46 1.65 -0.37 -11.56
CA ALA A 46 3.08 -0.08 -11.41
C ALA A 46 3.76 -0.98 -10.37
N LEU A 47 3.03 -1.40 -9.33
CA LEU A 47 3.51 -2.37 -8.33
C LEU A 47 3.71 -3.74 -8.97
N GLN A 48 2.77 -4.18 -9.81
CA GLN A 48 2.83 -5.48 -10.50
C GLN A 48 3.91 -5.53 -11.60
N ALA A 49 4.15 -4.41 -12.28
CA ALA A 49 5.19 -4.33 -13.31
C ALA A 49 6.59 -3.98 -12.76
N GLY A 50 6.67 -3.63 -11.46
CA GLY A 50 7.83 -2.99 -10.86
C GLY A 50 8.74 -3.92 -10.05
N PRO A 51 9.77 -3.35 -9.39
CA PRO A 51 10.68 -4.09 -8.49
C PRO A 51 9.96 -4.71 -7.29
N LEU A 52 8.73 -4.25 -7.07
CA LEU A 52 7.83 -4.63 -6.01
C LEU A 52 7.01 -5.87 -6.37
N ALA A 53 6.92 -6.28 -7.64
CA ALA A 53 6.10 -7.40 -8.10
C ALA A 53 6.32 -8.71 -7.31
N ALA A 54 7.55 -8.99 -6.89
CA ALA A 54 7.90 -10.19 -6.12
C ALA A 54 7.31 -10.22 -4.71
N VAL A 55 6.92 -9.07 -4.16
CA VAL A 55 6.22 -8.94 -2.86
C VAL A 55 4.74 -9.30 -3.02
N TRP A 56 4.13 -8.94 -4.16
CA TRP A 56 2.69 -9.11 -4.35
C TRP A 56 2.33 -10.41 -5.10
N GLN A 57 3.17 -10.94 -6.00
CA GLN A 57 2.95 -12.20 -6.77
C GLN A 57 1.47 -12.54 -7.06
N LEU A 58 0.72 -11.55 -7.53
CA LEU A 58 -0.74 -11.65 -7.65
C LEU A 58 -1.13 -12.36 -8.93
N GLU A 59 -2.09 -13.28 -8.79
CA GLU A 59 -2.91 -13.70 -9.92
C GLU A 59 -3.75 -12.52 -10.45
N VAL A 60 -4.20 -12.61 -11.70
CA VAL A 60 -4.91 -11.50 -12.39
C VAL A 60 -6.16 -11.05 -11.62
N ASP A 61 -6.88 -11.98 -10.98
CA ASP A 61 -8.08 -11.65 -10.20
C ASP A 61 -7.72 -10.93 -8.88
N GLU A 62 -6.60 -11.31 -8.27
CA GLU A 62 -6.10 -10.70 -7.03
C GLU A 62 -5.58 -9.27 -7.27
N PHE A 63 -5.14 -8.97 -8.50
CA PHE A 63 -4.77 -7.62 -8.91
C PHE A 63 -5.94 -6.65 -8.91
N SER A 64 -7.07 -7.04 -9.51
CA SER A 64 -8.27 -6.20 -9.55
C SER A 64 -8.80 -5.92 -8.14
N ASP A 65 -8.67 -6.93 -7.28
CA ASP A 65 -9.01 -6.86 -5.86
C ASP A 65 -8.10 -5.87 -5.10
N LEU A 66 -6.77 -5.94 -5.29
CA LEU A 66 -5.80 -4.98 -4.71
C LEU A 66 -6.11 -3.54 -5.13
N ALA A 67 -6.31 -3.30 -6.42
CA ALA A 67 -6.57 -1.97 -6.95
C ALA A 67 -7.85 -1.36 -6.37
N GLY A 68 -8.92 -2.17 -6.25
CA GLY A 68 -10.19 -1.74 -5.67
C GLY A 68 -10.08 -1.42 -4.18
N GLU A 69 -9.36 -2.23 -3.41
CA GLU A 69 -9.16 -2.02 -1.97
C GLU A 69 -8.27 -0.83 -1.68
N LEU A 70 -7.17 -0.66 -2.43
CA LEU A 70 -6.33 0.53 -2.35
C LEU A 70 -7.15 1.78 -2.65
N ALA A 71 -7.99 1.75 -3.68
CA ALA A 71 -8.85 2.87 -4.02
C ALA A 71 -9.81 3.22 -2.88
N GLU A 72 -10.49 2.23 -2.30
CA GLU A 72 -11.41 2.47 -1.17
C GLU A 72 -10.66 2.99 0.07
N LEU A 73 -9.49 2.43 0.39
CA LEU A 73 -8.65 2.89 1.51
C LEU A 73 -8.19 4.34 1.32
N VAL A 74 -7.62 4.65 0.15
CA VAL A 74 -7.02 5.95 -0.15
C VAL A 74 -8.09 7.02 -0.33
N VAL A 75 -9.14 6.77 -1.11
CA VAL A 75 -10.20 7.77 -1.37
C VAL A 75 -10.94 8.11 -0.08
N HIS A 76 -11.38 7.11 0.69
CA HIS A 76 -12.13 7.37 1.92
C HIS A 76 -11.22 7.87 3.04
N GLY A 77 -9.96 7.43 3.09
CA GLY A 77 -8.95 7.94 3.99
C GLY A 77 -8.63 9.42 3.76
N LEU A 78 -8.33 9.79 2.51
CA LEU A 78 -8.05 11.17 2.10
C LEU A 78 -9.26 12.08 2.30
N ALA A 79 -10.45 11.65 1.91
CA ALA A 79 -11.65 12.46 2.03
C ALA A 79 -12.10 12.66 3.48
N GLY A 80 -11.60 11.84 4.43
CA GLY A 80 -12.03 11.88 5.83
C GLY A 80 -13.50 11.52 6.04
N ARG A 81 -14.16 10.99 5.01
CA ARG A 81 -15.56 10.58 5.02
C ARG A 81 -15.63 9.07 4.96
N GLN A 82 -16.60 8.47 5.65
CA GLN A 82 -16.84 7.02 5.61
C GLN A 82 -15.63 6.21 6.11
N ARG A 83 -15.04 6.59 7.26
CA ARG A 83 -13.90 5.87 7.90
C ARG A 83 -14.09 4.36 7.96
N GLN A 84 -15.32 3.89 8.20
CA GLN A 84 -15.64 2.47 8.23
C GLN A 84 -15.34 1.77 6.89
N ARG A 85 -15.54 2.41 5.73
CA ARG A 85 -15.19 1.83 4.43
C ARG A 85 -13.68 1.69 4.25
N ALA A 86 -12.91 2.71 4.64
CA ALA A 86 -11.45 2.64 4.64
C ALA A 86 -10.94 1.52 5.56
N VAL A 87 -11.55 1.34 6.75
CA VAL A 87 -11.22 0.24 7.67
C VAL A 87 -11.57 -1.12 7.06
N ILE A 88 -12.73 -1.27 6.43
CA ILE A 88 -13.11 -2.51 5.74
C ILE A 88 -12.12 -2.81 4.62
N ALA A 89 -11.75 -1.81 3.81
CA ALA A 89 -10.77 -1.97 2.74
C ALA A 89 -9.41 -2.41 3.28
N TRP A 90 -8.94 -1.81 4.38
CA TRP A 90 -7.73 -2.25 5.08
C TRP A 90 -7.79 -3.70 5.54
N VAL A 91 -8.88 -4.10 6.19
CA VAL A 91 -9.06 -5.48 6.69
C VAL A 91 -9.03 -6.47 5.53
N ARG A 92 -9.64 -6.14 4.39
CA ARG A 92 -9.65 -7.04 3.23
C ARG A 92 -8.29 -7.09 2.54
N LEU A 93 -7.61 -5.95 2.39
CA LEU A 93 -6.25 -5.86 1.85
C LEU A 93 -5.28 -6.71 2.68
N TRP A 94 -5.33 -6.56 4.00
CA TRP A 94 -4.56 -7.40 4.91
C TRP A 94 -4.95 -8.89 4.81
N GLY A 95 -6.25 -9.18 4.74
CA GLY A 95 -6.74 -10.56 4.70
C GLY A 95 -6.34 -11.32 3.44
N ARG A 96 -6.24 -10.62 2.30
CA ARG A 96 -5.91 -11.20 0.99
C ARG A 96 -4.41 -11.23 0.74
N HIS A 97 -3.73 -10.11 0.96
CA HIS A 97 -2.32 -9.95 0.60
C HIS A 97 -1.38 -10.21 1.78
N GLY A 98 -1.95 -10.56 2.95
CA GLY A 98 -1.18 -10.79 4.16
C GLY A 98 -0.55 -9.50 4.71
N PRO A 99 0.38 -9.65 5.65
CA PRO A 99 1.23 -8.55 6.06
C PRO A 99 2.01 -8.03 4.86
N LEU A 100 1.82 -6.75 4.49
CA LEU A 100 2.61 -6.14 3.42
C LEU A 100 4.11 -6.09 3.77
N GLU A 101 4.45 -6.09 5.07
CA GLU A 101 5.80 -6.23 5.65
C GLU A 101 6.94 -5.69 4.78
N LEU A 102 6.78 -4.44 4.37
CA LEU A 102 7.74 -3.79 3.49
C LEU A 102 9.02 -3.52 4.27
N ASP A 103 10.17 -3.84 3.71
CA ASP A 103 11.40 -3.20 4.15
C ASP A 103 11.42 -1.72 3.72
N GLU A 104 12.35 -0.93 4.28
CA GLU A 104 12.40 0.50 3.96
C GLU A 104 12.71 0.76 2.48
N GLY A 105 13.50 -0.08 1.81
CA GLY A 105 13.80 0.06 0.38
C GLY A 105 12.57 -0.21 -0.50
N GLN A 106 11.76 -1.19 -0.11
CA GLN A 106 10.47 -1.49 -0.73
C GLN A 106 9.47 -0.35 -0.50
N ARG A 107 9.42 0.21 0.71
CA ARG A 107 8.62 1.41 1.00
C ARG A 107 9.05 2.60 0.14
N GLN A 108 10.35 2.86 -0.01
CA GLN A 108 10.84 3.94 -0.88
C GLN A 108 10.47 3.69 -2.34
N SER A 109 10.54 2.43 -2.79
CA SER A 109 10.08 2.06 -4.14
C SER A 109 8.59 2.35 -4.32
N TRP A 110 7.74 2.00 -3.35
CA TRP A 110 6.31 2.33 -3.35
C TRP A 110 6.07 3.84 -3.47
N LEU A 111 6.75 4.64 -2.64
CA LEU A 111 6.61 6.09 -2.63
C LEU A 111 7.09 6.74 -3.93
N GLY A 112 8.13 6.16 -4.55
CA GLY A 112 8.58 6.54 -5.88
C GLY A 112 7.52 6.30 -6.95
N LEU A 113 6.88 5.13 -6.94
CA LEU A 113 5.78 4.81 -7.86
C LEU A 113 4.58 5.74 -7.67
N TRP A 114 4.18 5.98 -6.41
CA TRP A 114 3.11 6.92 -6.07
C TRP A 114 3.40 8.33 -6.60
N SER A 115 4.59 8.85 -6.30
CA SER A 115 5.01 10.17 -6.77
C SER A 115 5.04 10.25 -8.29
N GLY A 116 5.48 9.18 -8.96
CA GLY A 116 5.45 9.07 -10.42
C GLY A 116 4.03 9.09 -11.00
N GLN A 117 3.05 8.47 -10.33
CA GLN A 117 1.65 8.54 -10.77
C GLN A 117 1.02 9.92 -10.51
N LEU A 118 1.35 10.58 -9.39
CA LEU A 118 0.87 11.93 -9.10
C LEU A 118 1.29 12.94 -10.17
N GLN A 119 2.48 12.81 -10.75
CA GLN A 119 2.95 13.67 -11.84
C GLN A 119 2.14 13.54 -13.14
N ARG A 120 1.35 12.46 -13.28
CA ARG A 120 0.54 12.18 -14.48
C ARG A 120 -0.89 12.72 -14.38
N VAL A 121 -1.29 13.24 -13.22
CA VAL A 121 -2.61 13.82 -13.00
C VAL A 121 -2.49 15.34 -12.92
N PRO A 122 -3.43 16.10 -13.51
CA PRO A 122 -3.49 17.54 -13.33
C PRO A 122 -3.90 17.88 -11.89
N LEU A 123 -2.92 17.85 -10.97
CA LEU A 123 -3.12 18.16 -9.57
C LEU A 123 -2.91 19.65 -9.30
N PRO A 124 -3.78 20.28 -8.51
CA PRO A 124 -3.48 21.59 -7.94
C PRO A 124 -2.16 21.56 -7.16
N ALA A 125 -1.28 22.54 -7.41
CA ALA A 125 0.09 22.54 -6.86
C ALA A 125 0.14 22.41 -5.32
N TYR A 126 -0.87 22.96 -4.63
CA TYR A 126 -0.98 22.88 -3.18
C TYR A 126 -1.30 21.48 -2.65
N LEU A 127 -1.74 20.53 -3.50
CA LEU A 127 -2.12 19.17 -3.10
C LEU A 127 -1.02 18.12 -3.32
N ALA A 128 -0.04 18.39 -4.19
CA ALA A 128 1.01 17.42 -4.51
C ALA A 128 1.78 16.96 -3.26
N ARG A 129 2.28 17.91 -2.46
CA ARG A 129 3.03 17.60 -1.24
C ARG A 129 2.15 16.96 -0.14
N PRO A 130 0.94 17.46 0.15
CA PRO A 130 0.03 16.77 1.07
C PRO A 130 -0.28 15.32 0.70
N LEU A 131 -0.52 15.02 -0.59
CA LEU A 131 -0.79 13.66 -1.06
C LEU A 131 0.42 12.73 -0.87
N VAL A 132 1.64 13.22 -1.13
CA VAL A 132 2.86 12.46 -0.85
C VAL A 132 2.98 12.18 0.65
N ARG A 133 2.86 13.21 1.51
CA ARG A 133 2.98 13.04 2.96
C ARG A 133 1.91 12.12 3.56
N TRP A 134 0.71 12.15 2.99
CA TRP A 134 -0.36 11.26 3.41
C TRP A 134 0.00 9.79 3.12
N MET A 135 0.53 9.51 1.92
CA MET A 135 0.98 8.16 1.54
C MET A 135 2.23 7.72 2.34
N GLU A 136 3.16 8.63 2.64
CA GLU A 136 4.31 8.37 3.50
C GLU A 136 3.87 7.91 4.90
N ALA A 137 2.87 8.56 5.48
CA ALA A 137 2.33 8.23 6.80
C ALA A 137 1.51 6.92 6.80
N LEU A 138 0.78 6.65 5.72
CA LEU A 138 0.06 5.37 5.56
C LEU A 138 1.05 4.20 5.47
N THR A 139 2.02 4.29 4.55
CA THR A 139 2.99 3.22 4.29
C THR A 139 3.97 2.98 5.43
N ALA A 140 4.18 3.96 6.32
CA ALA A 140 4.99 3.78 7.53
C ALA A 140 4.43 2.70 8.48
N GLN A 141 3.12 2.43 8.41
CA GLN A 141 2.47 1.35 9.19
C GLN A 141 2.73 -0.04 8.61
N TRP A 142 3.26 -0.12 7.39
CA TRP A 142 3.52 -1.38 6.69
C TRP A 142 4.96 -1.84 6.81
N VAL A 143 5.82 -1.03 7.44
CA VAL A 143 7.23 -1.36 7.66
C VAL A 143 7.39 -2.16 8.96
N GLN A 144 8.08 -3.30 8.88
CA GLN A 144 8.40 -4.06 10.08
C GLN A 144 9.36 -3.29 11.01
N PRO A 145 9.10 -3.21 12.33
CA PRO A 145 10.07 -2.71 13.28
C PRO A 145 11.36 -3.55 13.23
N GLY A 146 12.46 -2.94 12.82
CA GLY A 146 13.77 -3.61 12.76
C GLY A 146 14.11 -4.27 11.42
N ALA A 147 13.29 -4.11 10.37
CA ALA A 147 13.70 -4.42 9.00
C ALA A 147 14.81 -3.44 8.57
N ALA A 148 16.04 -3.79 8.92
CA ALA A 148 17.22 -3.10 8.42
C ALA A 148 17.17 -3.13 6.90
N THR A 149 17.23 -1.96 6.27
CA THR A 149 17.37 -1.80 4.83
C THR A 149 18.61 -2.58 4.39
N VAL A 150 18.46 -3.81 3.91
CA VAL A 150 19.51 -4.47 3.15
C VAL A 150 19.42 -3.86 1.75
N LEU A 151 19.97 -2.65 1.61
CA LEU A 151 20.42 -2.17 0.31
C LEU A 151 21.55 -3.11 -0.13
N ALA A 152 21.19 -4.25 -0.70
CA ALA A 152 22.11 -5.05 -1.47
C ALA A 152 22.44 -4.25 -2.73
N PHE A 153 23.37 -3.30 -2.61
CA PHE A 153 24.14 -2.88 -3.78
C PHE A 153 24.72 -4.16 -4.38
N PRO A 154 24.49 -4.46 -5.67
CA PRO A 154 25.20 -5.56 -6.29
C PRO A 154 26.68 -5.26 -6.10
N ARG A 155 27.36 -6.10 -5.31
CA ARG A 155 28.81 -6.10 -5.23
C ARG A 155 29.28 -6.32 -6.65
N ALA A 156 29.81 -5.26 -7.28
CA ALA A 156 30.65 -5.44 -8.42
C ALA A 156 31.75 -6.42 -8.02
N SER A 157 31.88 -7.50 -8.77
CA SER A 157 32.98 -8.45 -8.66
C SER A 157 33.15 -9.12 -10.01
N PRO A 158 34.38 -9.44 -10.40
CA PRO A 158 35.62 -8.66 -10.31
C PRO A 158 36.20 -8.42 -11.72
N GLY A 159 37.13 -7.48 -11.83
CA GLY A 159 38.12 -7.45 -12.92
C GLY A 159 39.39 -8.12 -12.46
#